data_AF-A0A255T277-F1
#
_entry.id   AF-A0A255T277-F1
#
_cell.length_a   1.000
_cell.length_b   1.000
_cell.length_c   1.000
_cell.angle_alpha   90.00
_cell.angle_beta   90.00
_cell.angle_gamma   90.00
#
_symmetry.space_group_name_H-M   'P 1'
#
loop_
_entity.id
_entity.type
_entity.pdbx_description
1 polymer ?
#
loop_
_entity_poly.entity_id
_entity_poly.type
_entity_poly.pdbx_seq_one_letter_code
_entity_poly.pdbx_strand_id
1 'polypeptide(L)'
;MDKESILTKYGQPFSFDAQISGNDTIVVLSYKSPKPVANCEFIVSTKLLFVNNKLKSISQSDFFVPESVIYCDSTKVLLKDKNYNTKD
;
A
#
# COMPACT_ATOMS: atom_id res chain seq x y z
N MET A 1 6.72 10.55 -17.23
CA MET A 1 6.10 9.24 -16.94
C MET A 1 4.60 9.44 -16.97
N ASP A 2 3.89 8.60 -17.72
CA ASP A 2 2.44 8.61 -17.82
C ASP A 2 1.79 7.66 -16.78
N LYS A 3 0.46 7.74 -16.66
CA LYS A 3 -0.32 6.96 -15.69
C LYS A 3 -0.23 5.45 -15.97
N GLU A 4 -0.28 5.02 -17.23
CA GLU A 4 -0.30 3.60 -17.61
C GLU A 4 1.04 2.92 -17.30
N SER A 5 2.14 3.63 -17.55
CA SER A 5 3.49 3.21 -17.16
C SER A 5 3.60 2.96 -15.65
N ILE A 6 2.98 3.81 -14.82
CA ILE A 6 2.97 3.65 -13.36
C ILE A 6 2.11 2.45 -12.94
N LEU A 7 0.91 2.31 -13.49
CA LEU A 7 0.01 1.19 -13.19
C LEU A 7 0.63 -0.15 -13.59
N THR A 8 1.32 -0.20 -14.73
CA THR A 8 2.04 -1.40 -15.19
C THR A 8 3.18 -1.78 -14.25
N LYS A 9 3.92 -0.79 -13.75
CA LYS A 9 5.10 -1.03 -12.92
C LYS A 9 4.77 -1.33 -11.45
N TYR A 10 3.76 -0.64 -10.88
CA TYR A 10 3.48 -0.66 -9.44
C TYR A 10 2.11 -1.28 -9.10
N GLY A 11 1.35 -1.70 -10.11
CA GLY A 11 0.01 -2.24 -9.93
C GLY A 11 -1.03 -1.18 -9.62
N GLN A 12 -2.23 -1.65 -9.27
CA GLN A 12 -3.36 -0.80 -8.91
C GLN A 12 -3.09 -0.06 -7.58
N PRO A 13 -3.39 1.24 -7.51
CA PRO A 13 -3.28 1.99 -6.26
C PRO A 13 -4.35 1.53 -5.27
N PHE A 14 -4.13 1.75 -3.97
CA PHE A 14 -5.15 1.46 -2.96
C PHE A 14 -6.30 2.48 -3.00
N SER A 15 -6.05 3.68 -3.53
CA SER A 15 -7.05 4.73 -3.70
C SER A 15 -6.74 5.55 -4.94
N PHE A 16 -7.80 5.95 -5.62
CA PHE A 16 -7.78 6.66 -6.88
C PHE A 16 -8.80 7.79 -6.84
N ASP A 17 -8.40 8.96 -7.34
CA ASP A 17 -9.30 10.09 -7.56
C ASP A 17 -9.06 10.71 -8.93
N ALA A 18 -10.11 11.19 -9.57
CA ALA A 18 -10.04 11.82 -10.87
C ALA A 18 -11.09 12.92 -11.01
N GLN A 19 -10.64 14.07 -11.50
CA GLN A 19 -11.48 15.23 -11.72
C GLN A 19 -11.05 16.00 -12.97
N ILE A 20 -11.99 16.77 -13.51
CA ILE A 20 -11.74 17.73 -14.58
C ILE A 20 -11.72 19.12 -13.96
N SER A 21 -10.67 19.90 -14.23
CA SER A 21 -10.53 21.28 -13.78
C SER A 21 -10.24 22.17 -14.98
N GLY A 22 -11.26 22.86 -15.48
CA GLY A 22 -11.18 23.58 -16.75
C GLY A 22 -10.96 22.60 -17.91
N ASN A 23 -9.85 22.77 -18.64
CA ASN A 23 -9.45 21.86 -19.72
C ASN A 23 -8.51 20.73 -19.26
N ASP A 24 -8.12 20.73 -17.99
CA ASP A 24 -7.16 19.78 -17.46
C ASP A 24 -7.85 18.58 -16.82
N THR A 25 -7.37 17.38 -17.13
CA THR A 25 -7.72 16.15 -16.42
C THR A 25 -6.70 15.92 -15.31
N ILE A 26 -7.17 15.94 -14.07
CA ILE A 26 -6.36 15.74 -12.88
C ILE A 26 -6.65 14.33 -12.34
N VAL A 27 -5.59 13.54 -12.12
CA VAL A 27 -5.69 12.19 -11.56
C VAL A 27 -4.72 12.07 -10.40
N VAL A 28 -5.20 11.52 -9.28
CA VAL A 28 -4.39 11.21 -8.11
C VAL A 28 -4.38 9.70 -7.91
N LEU A 29 -3.19 9.11 -7.90
CA LEU A 29 -2.98 7.72 -7.49
C LEU A 29 -2.35 7.70 -6.11
N SER A 30 -2.92 6.93 -5.19
CA SER A 30 -2.39 6.76 -3.84
C SER A 30 -1.92 5.32 -3.62
N TYR A 31 -0.66 5.17 -3.21
CA TYR A 31 -0.02 3.90 -2.90
C TYR A 31 0.34 3.84 -1.41
N LYS A 32 0.34 2.63 -0.84
CA LYS A 32 0.83 2.34 0.52
C LYS A 32 1.89 1.27 0.42
N SER A 33 2.99 1.45 1.14
CA SER A 33 4.02 0.43 1.29
C SER A 33 4.43 0.29 2.75
N PRO A 34 4.56 -0.95 3.26
CA PRO A 34 5.18 -1.17 4.55
C PRO A 34 6.68 -0.87 4.44
N LYS A 35 7.20 -0.15 5.44
CA LYS A 35 8.61 0.12 5.62
C LYS A 35 9.04 -0.45 6.96
N PRO A 36 10.03 -1.36 6.98
CA PRO A 36 10.57 -1.86 8.24
C PRO A 36 11.34 -0.73 8.91
N VAL A 37 10.92 -0.35 10.12
CA VAL A 37 11.66 0.49 11.05
C VAL A 37 11.96 -0.39 12.25
N ALA A 38 13.16 -0.26 12.84
CA ALA A 38 13.78 -1.25 13.73
C ALA A 38 12.83 -2.06 14.64
N ASN A 39 11.85 -1.40 15.27
CA ASN A 39 10.95 -2.02 16.26
C ASN A 39 9.45 -1.91 15.90
N CYS A 40 9.08 -1.41 14.72
CA CYS A 40 7.69 -1.30 14.30
C CYS A 40 7.52 -1.25 12.77
N GLU A 41 6.41 -1.79 12.27
CA GLU A 41 6.03 -1.64 10.86
C GLU A 41 5.45 -0.23 10.63
N PHE A 42 6.03 0.50 9.70
CA PHE A 42 5.59 1.84 9.34
C PHE A 42 4.95 1.85 7.96
N ILE A 43 3.80 2.50 7.78
CA ILE A 43 3.15 2.60 6.46
C ILE A 43 3.46 3.95 5.85
N VAL A 44 4.20 3.93 4.73
CA VAL A 44 4.42 5.12 3.92
C VAL A 44 3.31 5.20 2.89
N SER A 45 2.59 6.33 2.87
CA SER A 45 1.61 6.62 1.81
C SER A 45 2.26 7.54 0.78
N THR A 46 2.25 7.14 -0.49
CA THR A 46 2.76 7.93 -1.61
C THR A 46 1.59 8.38 -2.49
N LYS A 47 1.50 9.68 -2.78
CA LYS A 47 0.51 10.25 -3.70
C LYS A 47 1.23 10.72 -4.98
N LEU A 48 0.67 10.34 -6.12
CA LEU A 48 1.13 10.72 -7.44
C LEU A 48 0.05 11.56 -8.11
N LEU A 49 0.37 12.82 -8.41
CA LEU A 49 -0.52 13.74 -9.11
C LEU A 49 -0.17 13.76 -10.59
N PHE A 50 -1.16 13.49 -11.43
CA PHE A 50 -1.08 13.60 -12.87
C PHE A 50 -1.98 14.73 -13.35
N VAL A 51 -1.47 15.52 -14.30
CA VAL A 51 -2.26 16.50 -15.05
C VAL A 51 -2.10 16.17 -16.53
N ASN A 52 -3.23 15.95 -17.22
CA ASN A 52 -3.27 15.55 -18.62
C ASN A 52 -2.38 14.33 -18.91
N ASN A 53 -2.54 13.29 -18.08
CA ASN A 53 -1.77 12.04 -18.13
C ASN A 53 -0.25 12.19 -17.92
N LYS A 54 0.23 13.36 -17.48
CA LYS A 54 1.65 13.58 -17.16
C LYS A 54 1.84 13.73 -15.67
N LEU A 55 2.77 12.96 -15.09
CA LEU A 55 3.15 13.10 -13.69
C LEU A 55 3.66 14.52 -13.42
N LYS A 56 3.03 15.20 -12.46
CA LYS A 56 3.35 16.57 -12.05
C LYS A 56 3.99 16.64 -10.68
N SER A 57 3.52 15.85 -9.73
CA SER A 57 4.09 15.83 -8.39
C SER A 57 4.02 14.46 -7.74
N ILE A 58 4.95 14.25 -6.83
CA ILE A 58 5.03 13.09 -5.94
C ILE A 58 5.09 13.66 -4.53
N SER A 59 4.23 13.18 -3.65
CA SER A 59 4.30 13.50 -2.23
C SER A 59 4.21 12.23 -1.40
N GLN A 60 4.95 12.22 -0.29
CA GLN A 60 4.94 11.11 0.64
C GLN A 60 4.50 11.63 2.01
N SER A 61 3.66 10.85 2.67
CA SER A 61 3.19 11.13 4.01
C SER A 61 3.39 9.89 4.86
N ASP A 62 4.06 10.12 5.96
CA ASP A 62 4.37 9.15 6.97
C ASP A 62 3.21 9.14 7.97
N PHE A 63 2.28 8.18 7.81
CA PHE A 63 1.22 7.98 8.80
C PHE A 63 1.72 7.00 9.86
N PHE A 64 2.00 7.52 11.05
CA PHE A 64 2.02 6.69 12.24
C PHE A 64 0.59 6.15 12.45
N VAL A 65 0.41 4.82 12.41
CA VAL A 65 -0.86 4.18 12.78
C VAL A 65 -0.68 3.65 14.21
N PRO A 66 -1.22 4.30 15.25
CA PRO A 66 -1.14 3.79 16.62
C PRO A 66 -2.09 2.61 16.84
N GLU A 67 -1.55 1.59 17.51
CA GLU A 67 -2.13 0.51 18.33
C GLU A 67 -3.32 -0.34 17.90
N SER A 68 -4.01 -0.11 16.78
CA SER A 68 -4.83 -1.20 16.21
C SER A 68 -3.96 -2.11 15.34
N VAL A 69 -2.85 -2.59 15.91
CA VAL A 69 -2.09 -3.71 15.38
C VAL A 69 -3.03 -4.91 15.47
N ILE A 70 -3.48 -5.43 14.33
CA ILE A 70 -4.10 -6.75 14.30
C ILE A 70 -2.96 -7.72 14.65
N TYR A 71 -2.88 -8.09 15.92
CA TYR A 71 -2.00 -9.16 16.35
C TYR A 71 -2.45 -10.43 15.65
N CYS A 72 -1.50 -11.15 15.04
CA CYS A 72 -1.73 -12.54 14.68
C CYS A 72 -2.13 -13.27 15.96
N ASP A 73 -3.39 -13.68 16.04
CA ASP A 73 -3.88 -14.50 17.12
C ASP A 73 -3.30 -15.90 16.93
N SER A 74 -2.16 -16.14 17.58
CA SER A 74 -1.45 -17.43 17.55
C SER A 74 -2.33 -18.59 18.06
N THR A 75 -3.46 -18.32 18.71
CA THR A 75 -4.44 -19.34 19.10
C THR A 75 -5.43 -19.70 17.98
N LYS A 76 -5.56 -18.85 16.95
CA LYS A 76 -6.42 -19.07 15.77
C LYS A 76 -5.67 -19.52 14.52
N VAL A 77 -4.34 -19.40 14.52
CA VAL A 77 -3.51 -20.13 13.55
C VAL A 77 -3.53 -21.60 13.98
N LEU A 78 -4.55 -22.34 13.52
CA LEU A 78 -4.49 -23.79 13.56
C LEU A 78 -3.23 -24.19 12.81
N LEU A 79 -2.21 -24.62 13.56
CA LEU A 79 -1.08 -25.37 13.02
C LEU A 79 -1.66 -26.68 12.47
N LYS A 80 -2.13 -26.63 11.23
CA LYS A 80 -2.23 -27.82 10.40
C LYS A 80 -0.78 -28.20 10.13
N ASP A 81 -0.27 -29.09 10.97
CA ASP A 81 0.73 -30.12 10.69
C ASP A 81 1.66 -30.30 11.89
N LYS A 82 1.42 -31.39 12.61
CA LYS A 82 2.46 -32.29 13.15
C LYS A 82 1.82 -33.59 13.64
N ASN A 83 1.39 -34.44 12.69
CA ASN A 83 1.32 -35.88 12.94
C ASN A 83 2.76 -36.42 12.98
N TYR A 84 3.43 -36.33 14.13
CA TYR A 84 4.54 -37.24 14.44
C TYR A 84 3.97 -38.35 15.31
N ASN A 85 3.48 -39.41 14.65
CA ASN A 85 3.37 -40.70 15.29
C ASN A 85 4.80 -41.21 15.50
N THR A 86 5.27 -41.17 16.74
CA THR A 86 6.33 -42.07 17.20
C THR A 86 5.76 -42.72 18.45
N LYS A 87 5.33 -43.99 18.31
CA LYS A 87 5.08 -44.88 19.44
C LYS A 87 6.23 -45.88 19.48
N ASP A 88 6.78 -46.00 20.67
CA ASP A 88 7.67 -47.07 21.12
C ASP A 88 7.06 -48.46 20.90
#